data_AF-A0A7S0P214-F1
#
_entry.id   AF-A0A7S0P214-F1
#
_cell.length_a   1.000
_cell.length_b   1.000
_cell.length_c   1.000
_cell.angle_alpha   90.00
_cell.angle_beta   90.00
_cell.angle_gamma   90.00
#
_symmetry.space_group_name_H-M   'P 1'
#
loop_
_entity.id
_entity.type
_entity.pdbx_description
1 polymer ?
#
loop_
_entity_poly.entity_id
_entity_poly.type
_entity_poly.pdbx_seq_one_letter_code
_entity_poly.pdbx_strand_id
1 'polypeptide(L)'
;AACGLCLVAVSRSECRTEWHSDKMLRSCDGVAAGGFCEADGECGTREIDNCPGRDTADTANPRGADIYRRVACESGPLPPSLPPTPPLPPPPPPPPPISCADPACVGSASCGYCLLLVPQSECPRLNADGSNGLRSCDVAAADELCEGNGECDTDDRADNCRGAEAGKAFSWRERTSDIYRVRACV
;
A
#
# COMPACT_ATOMS: atom_id res chain seq x y z
N ALA A 1 -0.08 -14.86 -13.03
CA ALA A 1 1.12 -15.66 -12.71
C ALA A 1 2.15 -15.41 -13.81
N ALA A 2 3.29 -14.79 -13.48
CA ALA A 2 4.27 -14.34 -14.49
C ALA A 2 5.10 -15.48 -15.10
N CYS A 3 5.08 -16.69 -14.52
CA CYS A 3 5.83 -17.86 -15.01
C CYS A 3 5.01 -19.16 -15.08
N GLY A 4 3.67 -19.08 -15.07
CA GLY A 4 2.81 -20.28 -15.14
C GLY A 4 2.80 -21.17 -13.88
N LEU A 5 3.43 -20.73 -12.79
CA LEU A 5 3.34 -21.37 -11.48
C LEU A 5 2.18 -20.78 -10.67
N CYS A 6 1.46 -21.64 -9.97
CA CYS A 6 0.44 -21.24 -9.01
C CYS A 6 1.01 -21.44 -7.61
N LEU A 7 1.29 -20.33 -6.95
CA LEU A 7 1.94 -20.28 -5.64
C LEU A 7 0.97 -19.65 -4.65
N VAL A 8 0.80 -20.30 -3.51
CA VAL A 8 -0.02 -19.80 -2.40
C VAL A 8 0.89 -19.54 -1.22
N ALA A 9 0.94 -18.30 -0.75
CA ALA A 9 1.72 -17.94 0.44
C ALA A 9 1.24 -18.76 1.64
N VAL A 10 2.19 -19.36 2.35
CA VAL A 10 1.89 -20.16 3.54
C VAL A 10 1.49 -19.24 4.70
N SER A 11 0.57 -19.66 5.55
CA SER A 11 0.23 -18.88 6.75
C SER A 11 1.34 -19.00 7.80
N ARG A 12 1.52 -17.98 8.65
CA ARG A 12 2.53 -18.00 9.71
C ARG A 12 2.40 -19.20 10.66
N SER A 13 1.18 -19.69 10.87
CA SER A 13 0.87 -20.87 11.69
C SER A 13 1.24 -22.20 11.02
N GLU A 14 1.39 -22.23 9.70
CA GLU A 14 1.81 -23.41 8.94
C GLU A 14 3.34 -23.50 8.80
N CYS A 15 4.08 -22.45 9.19
CA CYS A 15 5.54 -22.43 9.16
C CYS A 15 6.12 -23.57 10.00
N ARG A 16 6.93 -24.40 9.36
CA ARG A 16 7.65 -25.50 10.02
C ARG A 16 9.08 -25.11 10.30
N THR A 17 9.56 -25.55 11.44
CA THR A 17 10.88 -25.17 11.92
C THR A 17 12.04 -25.74 11.11
N GLU A 18 11.75 -26.77 10.32
CA GLU A 18 12.67 -27.41 9.36
C GLU A 18 12.85 -26.61 8.06
N TRP A 19 12.11 -25.52 7.88
CA TRP A 19 12.19 -24.65 6.70
C TRP A 19 13.16 -23.48 6.86
N HIS A 20 13.72 -23.25 8.05
CA HIS A 20 14.61 -22.12 8.37
C HIS A 20 16.09 -22.39 8.08
N SER A 21 16.40 -23.23 7.10
CA SER A 21 17.77 -23.48 6.70
C SER A 21 17.82 -23.31 5.18
N ASP A 22 18.53 -22.29 4.71
CA ASP A 22 18.70 -21.83 3.30
C ASP A 22 19.16 -22.93 2.30
N LYS A 23 19.23 -24.19 2.74
CA LYS A 23 19.64 -25.35 1.95
C LYS A 23 18.55 -26.40 1.74
N MET A 24 17.35 -26.23 2.28
CA MET A 24 16.36 -27.32 2.30
C MET A 24 15.15 -27.10 1.39
N LEU A 25 14.69 -25.86 1.22
CA LEU A 25 13.63 -25.57 0.27
C LEU A 25 14.24 -25.18 -1.09
N ARG A 26 13.79 -25.85 -2.14
CA ARG A 26 14.18 -25.50 -3.52
C ARG A 26 13.37 -24.26 -3.95
N SER A 27 13.91 -23.52 -4.92
CA SER A 27 13.17 -22.47 -5.62
C SER A 27 11.84 -23.02 -6.18
N CYS A 28 10.83 -22.16 -6.27
CA CYS A 28 9.45 -22.56 -6.54
C CYS A 28 9.22 -23.23 -7.91
N ASP A 29 10.13 -23.06 -8.86
CA ASP A 29 10.17 -23.73 -10.16
C ASP A 29 10.61 -25.21 -10.05
N GLY A 30 11.45 -25.53 -9.06
CA GLY A 30 12.02 -26.87 -8.82
C GLY A 30 11.21 -27.80 -7.92
N VAL A 31 10.05 -27.36 -7.43
CA VAL A 31 9.18 -28.12 -6.50
C VAL A 31 7.91 -28.56 -7.20
N ALA A 32 7.45 -29.82 -7.04
CA ALA A 32 6.19 -30.28 -7.65
C ALA A 32 4.94 -29.66 -6.96
N ALA A 33 3.79 -29.72 -7.63
CA ALA A 33 2.52 -29.33 -7.00
C ALA A 33 2.27 -30.14 -5.71
N GLY A 34 1.83 -29.46 -4.65
CA GLY A 34 1.72 -29.97 -3.29
C GLY A 34 2.96 -29.73 -2.41
N GLY A 35 4.10 -29.37 -3.00
CA GLY A 35 5.33 -29.08 -2.27
C GLY A 35 5.44 -27.62 -1.80
N PHE A 36 6.38 -27.40 -0.88
CA PHE A 36 6.72 -26.09 -0.34
C PHE A 36 8.05 -25.61 -0.93
N CYS A 37 8.16 -24.31 -1.17
CA CYS A 37 9.33 -23.67 -1.74
C CYS A 37 9.57 -22.34 -1.02
N GLU A 38 10.83 -21.91 -1.02
CA GLU A 38 11.21 -20.56 -0.67
C GLU A 38 11.22 -19.73 -1.95
N ALA A 39 10.60 -18.57 -1.87
CA ALA A 39 10.57 -17.58 -2.93
C ALA A 39 11.77 -16.65 -2.75
N ASP A 40 12.62 -16.60 -3.77
CA ASP A 40 13.79 -15.73 -3.89
C ASP A 40 13.49 -14.49 -4.75
N GLY A 41 12.21 -14.15 -4.94
CA GLY A 41 11.75 -13.05 -5.79
C GLY A 41 11.40 -13.44 -7.22
N GLU A 42 11.57 -14.71 -7.58
CA GLU A 42 11.23 -15.24 -8.90
C GLU A 42 9.70 -15.33 -9.15
N CYS A 43 9.28 -15.41 -10.40
CA CYS A 43 7.91 -15.82 -10.73
C CYS A 43 6.75 -14.91 -10.23
N GLY A 44 7.05 -13.69 -9.80
CA GLY A 44 6.07 -12.75 -9.24
C GLY A 44 5.71 -13.02 -7.77
N THR A 45 6.52 -13.82 -7.07
CA THR A 45 6.46 -13.91 -5.61
C THR A 45 6.88 -12.58 -5.00
N ARG A 46 6.30 -12.24 -3.85
CA ARG A 46 6.65 -11.03 -3.09
C ARG A 46 7.46 -11.42 -1.87
N GLU A 47 8.38 -10.54 -1.48
CA GLU A 47 9.03 -10.54 -0.17
C GLU A 47 7.96 -10.21 0.89
N ILE A 48 7.54 -11.21 1.65
CA ILE A 48 6.44 -11.16 2.62
C ILE A 48 6.84 -11.66 4.01
N ASP A 49 8.01 -12.28 4.17
CA ASP A 49 8.60 -12.78 5.40
C ASP A 49 7.59 -13.54 6.28
N ASN A 50 6.75 -14.36 5.64
CA ASN A 50 5.63 -15.02 6.30
C ASN A 50 6.08 -16.09 7.30
N CYS A 51 7.31 -16.60 7.18
CA CYS A 51 7.93 -17.51 8.14
C CYS A 51 9.14 -16.86 8.83
N PRO A 52 9.07 -16.52 10.14
CA PRO A 52 10.14 -15.82 10.82
C PRO A 52 11.38 -16.68 11.02
N GLY A 53 12.58 -16.12 10.88
CA GLY A 53 13.85 -16.81 11.15
C GLY A 53 13.93 -17.34 12.59
N ARG A 54 14.61 -18.48 12.78
CA ARG A 54 14.56 -19.24 14.04
C ARG A 54 15.38 -18.63 15.19
N ASP A 55 16.26 -17.67 14.92
CA ASP A 55 17.08 -17.05 15.95
C ASP A 55 17.59 -15.68 15.49
N THR A 56 17.51 -14.66 16.36
CA THR A 56 18.18 -13.36 16.17
C THR A 56 19.71 -13.47 16.25
N ALA A 57 20.24 -14.70 16.39
CA ALA A 57 21.65 -15.04 16.40
C ALA A 57 22.12 -15.78 15.13
N ASP A 58 21.20 -16.16 14.23
CA ASP A 58 21.59 -16.70 12.93
C ASP A 58 21.90 -15.52 11.99
N THR A 59 23.19 -15.27 11.79
CA THR A 59 23.68 -14.21 10.91
C THR A 59 23.45 -14.51 9.43
N ALA A 60 22.94 -15.69 9.07
CA ALA A 60 22.64 -16.06 7.69
C ALA A 60 21.27 -15.53 7.21
N ASN A 61 20.23 -15.55 8.06
CA ASN A 61 18.89 -15.14 7.63
C ASN A 61 18.04 -14.50 8.77
N PRO A 62 18.36 -13.25 9.18
CA PRO A 62 17.62 -12.54 10.21
C PRO A 62 16.27 -11.96 9.73
N ARG A 63 15.93 -12.08 8.44
CA ARG A 63 14.77 -11.41 7.83
C ARG A 63 13.51 -12.27 7.77
N GLY A 64 13.64 -13.57 7.95
CA GLY A 64 12.53 -14.49 7.70
C GLY A 64 12.59 -15.02 6.28
N ALA A 65 11.72 -15.99 6.00
CA ALA A 65 11.68 -16.70 4.75
C ALA A 65 10.30 -16.56 4.10
N ASP A 66 10.31 -16.43 2.79
CA ASP A 66 9.14 -16.28 1.94
C ASP A 66 8.64 -17.65 1.46
N ILE A 67 7.85 -18.32 2.28
CA ILE A 67 7.45 -19.70 2.00
C ILE A 67 6.13 -19.74 1.24
N TYR A 68 6.14 -20.38 0.08
CA TYR A 68 4.97 -20.63 -0.75
C TYR A 68 4.72 -22.13 -0.91
N ARG A 69 3.45 -22.51 -1.06
CA ARG A 69 3.04 -23.84 -1.49
C ARG A 69 2.75 -23.80 -2.99
N ARG A 70 3.40 -24.66 -3.77
CA ARG A 70 3.05 -24.83 -5.18
C ARG A 70 1.74 -25.62 -5.24
N VAL A 71 0.74 -25.04 -5.87
CA VAL A 71 -0.51 -25.74 -6.17
C VAL A 71 -0.53 -26.06 -7.65
N ALA A 72 -1.28 -27.11 -8.02
CA ALA A 72 -1.58 -27.31 -9.43
C ALA A 72 -2.29 -26.05 -9.94
N CYS A 73 -1.82 -25.51 -11.05
CA CYS A 73 -2.62 -24.55 -11.80
C CYS A 73 -3.77 -25.34 -12.41
N GLU A 74 -4.77 -25.63 -11.59
CA GLU A 74 -6.01 -26.17 -12.10
C GLU A 74 -6.60 -25.07 -12.97
N SER A 75 -6.67 -25.35 -14.27
CA SER A 75 -7.84 -24.98 -15.06
C SER A 75 -9.05 -25.78 -14.53
N GLY A 76 -9.31 -25.67 -13.23
CA GLY A 76 -10.41 -26.34 -12.57
C GLY A 76 -11.71 -25.81 -13.14
N PRO A 77 -12.83 -26.55 -13.00
CA PRO A 77 -14.13 -25.93 -13.23
C PRO A 77 -14.16 -24.64 -12.40
N LEU A 78 -14.61 -23.55 -13.02
CA LEU A 78 -14.76 -22.25 -12.36
C LEU A 78 -15.23 -22.48 -10.92
N PRO A 79 -14.64 -21.81 -9.91
CA PRO A 79 -15.18 -21.86 -8.55
C PRO A 79 -16.70 -21.67 -8.65
N PRO A 80 -17.51 -22.41 -7.85
CA PRO A 80 -18.96 -22.26 -7.89
C PRO A 80 -19.23 -20.76 -7.87
N SER A 81 -19.94 -20.26 -8.89
CA SER A 81 -20.10 -18.83 -9.11
C SER A 81 -20.35 -18.19 -7.76
N LEU A 82 -19.44 -17.29 -7.35
CA LEU A 82 -19.68 -16.48 -6.17
C LEU A 82 -21.11 -15.97 -6.28
N PRO A 83 -21.90 -15.99 -5.18
CA PRO A 83 -23.22 -15.39 -5.21
C PRO A 83 -23.08 -14.02 -5.88
N PRO A 84 -24.02 -13.64 -6.77
CA PRO A 84 -23.91 -12.40 -7.53
C PRO A 84 -23.51 -11.31 -6.56
N THR A 85 -22.36 -10.67 -6.85
CA THR A 85 -21.90 -9.56 -6.04
C THR A 85 -23.09 -8.63 -5.92
N PRO A 86 -23.50 -8.24 -4.70
CA PRO A 86 -24.57 -7.26 -4.57
C PRO A 86 -24.22 -6.09 -5.48
N PRO A 87 -25.20 -5.51 -6.18
CA PRO A 87 -24.92 -4.38 -7.07
C PRO A 87 -24.10 -3.38 -6.27
N LEU A 88 -22.95 -2.97 -6.84
CA LEU A 88 -22.17 -1.91 -6.21
C LEU A 88 -23.15 -0.76 -5.95
N PRO A 89 -23.05 -0.10 -4.78
CA PRO A 89 -23.80 1.12 -4.58
C PRO A 89 -23.52 2.05 -5.77
N PRO A 90 -24.52 2.82 -6.22
CA PRO A 90 -24.29 3.80 -7.27
C PRO A 90 -23.09 4.66 -6.87
N PRO A 91 -22.20 5.00 -7.82
CA PRO A 91 -21.10 5.90 -7.52
C PRO A 91 -21.67 7.17 -6.87
N PRO A 92 -20.97 7.76 -5.88
CA PRO A 92 -21.40 9.01 -5.31
C PRO A 92 -21.57 10.05 -6.43
N PRO A 93 -22.56 10.95 -6.32
CA PRO A 93 -22.73 12.00 -7.31
C PRO A 93 -21.43 12.79 -7.47
N PRO A 94 -21.14 13.27 -8.69
CA PRO A 94 -19.98 14.13 -8.88
C PRO A 94 -20.10 15.33 -7.94
N PRO A 95 -18.98 15.75 -7.32
CA PRO A 95 -18.98 16.92 -6.47
C PRO A 95 -19.37 18.16 -7.28
N PRO A 96 -19.98 19.17 -6.65
CA PRO A 96 -20.33 20.40 -7.33
C PRO A 96 -19.07 21.05 -7.93
N PRO A 97 -19.21 21.74 -9.08
CA PRO A 97 -18.12 22.49 -9.66
C PRO A 97 -17.65 23.57 -8.69
N ILE A 98 -16.34 23.72 -8.53
CA ILE A 98 -15.74 24.73 -7.67
C ILE A 98 -15.24 25.91 -8.49
N SER A 99 -15.47 27.13 -8.02
CA SER A 99 -14.97 28.33 -8.66
C SER A 99 -13.49 28.54 -8.35
N CYS A 100 -12.69 28.92 -9.35
CA CYS A 100 -11.28 29.35 -9.14
C CYS A 100 -11.16 30.50 -8.13
N ALA A 101 -12.23 31.29 -7.95
CA ALA A 101 -12.25 32.46 -7.10
C ALA A 101 -12.74 32.17 -5.66
N ASP A 102 -13.03 30.90 -5.35
CA ASP A 102 -13.41 30.52 -3.99
C ASP A 102 -12.22 30.76 -3.04
N PRO A 103 -12.40 31.44 -1.90
CA PRO A 103 -11.30 31.72 -0.97
C PRO A 103 -10.72 30.46 -0.30
N ALA A 104 -11.46 29.34 -0.28
CA ALA A 104 -10.93 28.06 0.17
C ALA A 104 -10.00 27.39 -0.87
N CYS A 105 -9.98 27.94 -2.09
CA CYS A 105 -9.22 27.45 -3.22
C CYS A 105 -7.82 28.08 -3.25
N VAL A 106 -6.80 27.32 -2.86
CA VAL A 106 -5.41 27.74 -3.08
C VAL A 106 -4.86 27.13 -4.36
N GLY A 107 -3.79 27.69 -4.93
CA GLY A 107 -3.13 27.14 -6.13
C GLY A 107 -3.82 27.36 -7.47
N SER A 108 -5.03 27.93 -7.49
CA SER A 108 -5.76 28.18 -8.75
C SER A 108 -5.01 29.14 -9.67
N ALA A 109 -4.31 30.14 -9.10
CA ALA A 109 -3.52 31.11 -9.84
C ALA A 109 -2.14 30.58 -10.29
N SER A 110 -1.50 29.74 -9.50
CA SER A 110 -0.12 29.27 -9.72
C SER A 110 -0.04 27.95 -10.48
N CYS A 111 -0.99 27.03 -10.26
CA CYS A 111 -0.98 25.68 -10.83
C CYS A 111 -2.24 25.36 -11.66
N GLY A 112 -3.22 26.26 -11.74
CA GLY A 112 -4.40 26.09 -12.59
C GLY A 112 -5.44 25.10 -12.06
N TYR A 113 -5.28 24.65 -10.82
CA TYR A 113 -6.22 23.76 -10.13
C TYR A 113 -6.53 24.30 -8.74
N CYS A 114 -7.67 23.89 -8.21
CA CYS A 114 -8.07 24.24 -6.86
C CYS A 114 -7.49 23.21 -5.90
N LEU A 115 -6.67 23.65 -4.97
CA LEU A 115 -6.17 22.85 -3.88
C LEU A 115 -7.01 23.15 -2.65
N LEU A 116 -7.73 22.13 -2.17
CA LEU A 116 -8.58 22.22 -0.99
C LEU A 116 -7.95 21.46 0.16
N LEU A 117 -7.74 22.15 1.28
CA LEU A 117 -7.17 21.52 2.46
C LEU A 117 -8.09 20.39 2.96
N VAL A 118 -7.54 19.19 3.13
CA VAL A 118 -8.29 18.01 3.52
C VAL A 118 -8.63 18.07 5.02
N PRO A 119 -9.87 17.77 5.46
CA PRO A 119 -10.15 17.70 6.88
C PRO A 119 -9.47 16.48 7.51
N GLN A 120 -9.07 16.58 8.78
CA GLN A 120 -8.36 15.51 9.52
C GLN A 120 -9.03 14.13 9.45
N SER A 121 -10.36 14.07 9.30
CA SER A 121 -11.13 12.83 9.15
C SER A 121 -10.97 12.12 7.81
N GLU A 122 -10.57 12.86 6.77
CA GLU A 122 -10.35 12.36 5.40
C GLU A 122 -8.87 12.12 5.10
N CYS A 123 -7.99 12.35 6.07
CA CYS A 123 -6.57 12.13 5.92
C CYS A 123 -6.26 10.67 5.60
N PRO A 124 -5.34 10.42 4.65
CA PRO A 124 -4.88 9.07 4.39
C PRO A 124 -4.15 8.54 5.63
N ARG A 125 -4.18 7.20 5.81
CA ARG A 125 -3.33 6.57 6.81
C ARG A 125 -1.88 6.70 6.36
N LEU A 126 -1.04 7.24 7.24
CA LEU A 126 0.41 7.29 7.00
C LEU A 126 1.00 5.87 7.02
N ASN A 127 2.03 5.67 6.22
CA ASN A 127 2.90 4.50 6.23
C ASN A 127 3.68 4.43 7.56
N ALA A 128 4.33 3.29 7.83
CA ALA A 128 5.12 3.08 9.05
C ALA A 128 6.33 4.03 9.17
N ASP A 129 6.81 4.57 8.05
CA ASP A 129 7.84 5.62 8.00
C ASP A 129 7.26 7.04 8.17
N GLY A 130 5.95 7.15 8.38
CA GLY A 130 5.21 8.40 8.49
C GLY A 130 5.06 9.17 7.18
N SER A 131 5.41 8.57 6.05
CA SER A 131 5.08 9.11 4.72
C SER A 131 3.63 8.78 4.35
N ASN A 132 3.00 9.62 3.53
CA ASN A 132 1.71 9.32 2.92
C ASN A 132 1.87 8.74 1.49
N GLY A 133 3.09 8.77 0.93
CA GLY A 133 3.39 8.32 -0.43
C GLY A 133 2.71 9.15 -1.53
N LEU A 134 2.15 10.31 -1.18
CA LEU A 134 1.52 11.21 -2.12
C LEU A 134 2.57 12.01 -2.88
N ARG A 135 2.14 12.50 -4.03
CA ARG A 135 2.97 13.37 -4.87
C ARG A 135 2.79 14.82 -4.42
N SER A 136 3.76 15.66 -4.74
CA SER A 136 3.64 17.12 -4.58
C SER A 136 2.46 17.68 -5.39
N CYS A 137 1.87 18.77 -4.91
CA CYS A 137 0.65 19.32 -5.49
C CYS A 137 0.84 19.94 -6.89
N ASP A 138 2.08 20.18 -7.33
CA ASP A 138 2.40 20.69 -8.67
C ASP A 138 2.33 19.61 -9.77
N VAL A 139 2.37 18.33 -9.41
CA VAL A 139 2.35 17.19 -10.34
C VAL A 139 1.19 16.23 -10.13
N ALA A 140 0.37 16.45 -9.10
CA ALA A 140 -0.82 15.64 -8.83
C ALA A 140 -1.93 15.93 -9.85
N ALA A 141 -2.69 14.90 -10.23
CA ALA A 141 -3.81 15.07 -11.15
C ALA A 141 -5.06 15.57 -10.44
N ALA A 142 -6.01 16.12 -11.20
CA ALA A 142 -7.32 16.49 -10.68
C ALA A 142 -8.02 15.28 -10.02
N ASP A 143 -8.71 15.53 -8.90
CA ASP A 143 -9.37 14.57 -8.03
C ASP A 143 -8.45 13.64 -7.21
N GLU A 144 -7.12 13.83 -7.27
CA GLU A 144 -6.16 13.15 -6.39
C GLU A 144 -5.92 13.91 -5.07
N LEU A 145 -5.27 13.22 -4.13
CA LEU A 145 -4.68 13.83 -2.95
C LEU A 145 -3.21 14.12 -3.22
N CYS A 146 -2.71 15.24 -2.70
CA CYS A 146 -1.32 15.65 -2.81
C CYS A 146 -0.79 16.17 -1.48
N GLU A 147 0.53 16.11 -1.32
CA GLU A 147 1.23 16.75 -0.20
C GLU A 147 1.64 18.16 -0.63
N GLY A 148 1.25 19.16 0.15
CA GLY A 148 1.54 20.57 -0.09
C GLY A 148 2.79 21.00 0.64
N ASN A 149 3.91 21.07 -0.05
CA ASN A 149 5.18 21.47 0.54
C ASN A 149 5.59 22.92 0.19
N GLY A 150 4.60 23.80 0.00
CA GLY A 150 4.76 25.23 -0.32
C GLY A 150 4.61 25.57 -1.81
N GLU A 151 4.52 24.57 -2.68
CA GLU A 151 4.19 24.72 -4.10
C GLU A 151 2.72 25.06 -4.29
N CYS A 152 2.40 25.67 -5.43
CA CYS A 152 1.04 26.03 -5.79
C CYS A 152 0.31 26.84 -4.69
N ASP A 153 1.04 27.72 -4.00
CA ASP A 153 0.53 28.50 -2.86
C ASP A 153 -0.07 27.66 -1.72
N THR A 154 0.29 26.38 -1.62
CA THR A 154 -0.06 25.54 -0.46
C THR A 154 0.63 26.06 0.79
N ASP A 155 -0.07 25.99 1.92
CA ASP A 155 0.51 26.26 3.24
C ASP A 155 1.35 25.05 3.67
N ASP A 156 2.66 25.27 3.81
CA ASP A 156 3.68 24.29 4.23
C ASP A 156 3.68 24.01 5.75
N ARG A 157 2.69 24.55 6.46
CA ARG A 157 2.48 24.41 7.91
C ARG A 157 1.02 24.10 8.26
N ALA A 158 0.23 23.64 7.31
CA ALA A 158 -1.18 23.34 7.53
C ALA A 158 -1.38 22.19 8.54
N ASP A 159 -0.47 21.20 8.54
CA ASP A 159 -0.37 20.08 9.48
C ASP A 159 -1.72 19.37 9.73
N ASN A 160 -2.59 19.35 8.72
CA ASN A 160 -3.98 18.91 8.79
C ASN A 160 -4.12 17.39 8.86
N CYS A 161 -3.07 16.66 8.49
CA CYS A 161 -3.01 15.21 8.60
C CYS A 161 -1.92 14.78 9.57
N ARG A 162 -2.32 14.62 10.83
CA ARG A 162 -1.46 14.09 11.89
C ARG A 162 -1.49 12.57 11.90
N GLY A 163 -0.31 11.94 11.92
CA GLY A 163 -0.19 10.52 12.19
C GLY A 163 -0.61 10.19 13.62
N ALA A 164 -1.77 9.56 13.80
CA ALA A 164 -2.12 8.94 15.06
C ALA A 164 -1.28 7.65 15.23
N GLU A 165 -0.04 7.76 15.69
CA GLU A 165 0.61 6.60 16.28
C GLU A 165 -0.11 6.28 17.59
N ALA A 166 -0.87 5.19 17.58
CA ALA A 166 -1.46 4.62 18.78
C ALA A 166 -0.35 4.22 19.77
N GLY A 167 0.00 5.14 20.68
CA GLY A 167 0.55 4.80 21.99
C GLY A 167 2.07 4.79 22.17
N LYS A 168 2.87 5.55 21.41
CA LYS A 168 4.30 5.75 21.78
C LYS A 168 4.70 7.22 21.82
N ALA A 169 4.85 7.73 23.04
CA ALA A 169 5.48 9.01 23.32
C ALA A 169 7.01 8.87 23.12
N PHE A 170 7.53 9.27 21.97
CA PHE A 170 8.96 9.58 21.82
C PHE A 170 9.20 10.74 20.85
N SER A 171 9.69 11.84 21.44
CA SER A 171 10.74 12.74 20.94
C SER A 171 10.62 13.35 19.52
N TRP A 172 10.10 14.58 19.47
CA TRP A 172 10.36 15.62 18.46
C TRP A 172 10.25 15.23 16.98
N ARG A 173 9.01 14.99 16.54
CA ARG A 173 8.35 15.51 15.33
C ARG A 173 7.04 14.75 15.25
N GLU A 174 5.94 15.40 15.63
CA GLU A 174 4.64 14.94 15.15
C GLU A 174 4.79 14.90 13.62
N ARG A 175 4.77 13.70 13.02
CA ARG A 175 4.83 13.58 11.56
C ARG A 175 3.48 14.04 11.05
N THR A 176 3.45 15.32 10.74
CA THR A 176 2.33 16.04 10.19
C THR A 176 2.56 16.18 8.69
N SER A 177 1.50 15.95 7.94
CA SER A 177 1.49 16.17 6.50
C SER A 177 0.42 17.21 6.16
N ASP A 178 0.78 18.07 5.22
CA ASP A 178 -0.07 19.10 4.64
C ASP A 178 -0.79 18.51 3.43
N ILE A 179 -1.99 17.94 3.61
CA ILE A 179 -2.68 17.24 2.53
C ILE A 179 -3.77 18.08 1.90
N TYR A 180 -3.71 18.19 0.58
CA TYR A 180 -4.69 18.89 -0.23
C TYR A 180 -5.38 17.93 -1.19
N ARG A 181 -6.63 18.23 -1.53
CA ARG A 181 -7.37 17.59 -2.61
C ARG A 181 -7.31 18.50 -3.83
N VAL A 182 -6.85 17.95 -4.95
CA VAL A 182 -6.81 18.65 -6.23
C VAL A 182 -8.21 18.61 -6.85
N ARG A 183 -8.72 19.75 -7.29
CA ARG A 183 -9.99 19.87 -8.01
C ARG A 183 -9.80 20.70 -9.26
N ALA A 184 -10.46 20.28 -10.34
CA ALA A 184 -10.64 21.15 -11.48
C ALA A 184 -11.58 22.30 -11.09
N CYS A 185 -11.19 23.52 -11.42
CA CYS A 185 -12.02 24.69 -11.22
C CYS A 185 -12.82 25.01 -12.49
N VAL A 186 -13.89 25.78 -12.33
CA VAL A 186 -14.63 26.43 -13.43
C VAL A 186 -14.68 27.94 -13.27
#